data_AF-A0AAD9CFP0-F1
#
_entry.id   AF-A0AAD9CFP0-F1
#
_cell.length_a   1.000
_cell.length_b   1.000
_cell.length_c   1.000
_cell.angle_alpha   90.00
_cell.angle_beta   90.00
_cell.angle_gamma   90.00
#
_symmetry.space_group_name_H-M   'P 1'
#
loop_
_entity.id
_entity.type
_entity.pdbx_description
1 polymer ?
#
loop_
_entity_poly.entity_id
_entity_poly.type
_entity_poly.pdbx_seq_one_letter_code
_entity_poly.pdbx_strand_id
1 'polypeptide(L)'
;MHSLCSQSALHLTTPCAMVVHEEKECVVCFNDYSRSGRVPRVLHCGHTFCAPCLEQLYQLKGSLYCVSCPLCRWITCTRASLTLPGALWVNMEIWDQIVEDNGEERVTPSAPMEDLSYTETQLIQSSL
;
A
#
# COMPACT_ATOMS: atom_id res chain seq x y z
N MET A 1 -13.02 -49.47 -40.79
CA MET A 1 -13.95 -48.32 -40.62
C MET A 1 -14.04 -48.07 -39.11
N HIS A 2 -13.56 -47.01 -38.44
CA HIS A 2 -12.86 -45.76 -38.70
C HIS A 2 -11.75 -45.69 -37.61
N SER A 3 -10.48 -45.53 -37.98
CA SER A 3 -9.73 -44.26 -37.98
C SER A 3 -9.25 -43.83 -36.58
N LEU A 4 -7.96 -44.07 -36.34
CA LEU A 4 -7.14 -43.34 -35.37
C LEU A 4 -7.00 -41.90 -35.88
N CYS A 5 -7.30 -40.90 -35.05
CA CYS A 5 -6.93 -39.51 -35.32
C CYS A 5 -6.28 -38.89 -34.09
N SER A 6 -4.97 -38.64 -34.28
CA SER A 6 -4.01 -37.75 -33.66
C SER A 6 -4.44 -36.70 -32.62
N GLN A 7 -3.53 -36.56 -31.65
CA GLN A 7 -3.13 -35.34 -30.91
C GLN A 7 -3.58 -34.00 -31.53
N SER A 8 -4.08 -33.08 -30.69
CA SER A 8 -3.65 -31.67 -30.56
C SER A 8 -4.77 -30.79 -30.00
N ALA A 9 -4.59 -30.27 -28.78
CA ALA A 9 -5.08 -28.95 -28.39
C ALA A 9 -4.28 -28.46 -27.17
N LEU A 10 -3.03 -28.06 -27.44
CA LEU A 10 -2.37 -27.04 -26.65
C LEU A 10 -3.25 -25.78 -26.75
N HIS A 11 -3.97 -25.43 -25.69
CA HIS A 11 -4.45 -24.06 -25.53
C HIS A 11 -3.95 -23.52 -24.19
N LEU A 12 -2.81 -22.85 -24.31
CA LEU A 12 -2.25 -21.96 -23.33
C LEU A 12 -3.30 -20.89 -23.00
N THR A 13 -3.80 -20.89 -21.78
CA THR A 13 -4.03 -19.62 -21.09
C THR A 13 -3.06 -19.61 -19.93
N THR A 14 -1.87 -19.08 -20.20
CA THR A 14 -1.00 -18.46 -19.20
C THR A 14 -1.89 -17.86 -18.11
N PRO A 15 -1.78 -18.27 -16.83
CA PRO A 15 -2.21 -17.36 -15.78
C PRO A 15 -1.31 -16.16 -15.98
N CYS A 16 -1.84 -15.06 -16.54
CA CYS A 16 -1.15 -13.77 -16.62
C CYS A 16 -0.33 -13.66 -15.36
N ALA A 17 1.01 -13.69 -15.52
CA ALA A 17 1.99 -13.88 -14.45
C ALA A 17 1.37 -13.41 -13.15
N MET A 18 0.95 -14.37 -12.32
CA MET A 18 0.42 -14.08 -11.01
C MET A 18 1.57 -13.43 -10.28
N VAL A 19 1.62 -12.11 -10.41
CA VAL A 19 2.36 -11.24 -9.53
C VAL A 19 1.71 -11.58 -8.21
N VAL A 20 2.39 -12.44 -7.45
CA VAL A 20 2.12 -12.58 -6.02
C VAL A 20 2.54 -11.23 -5.48
N HIS A 21 1.66 -10.24 -5.65
CA HIS A 21 1.81 -8.98 -4.96
C HIS A 21 1.81 -9.38 -3.50
N GLU A 22 2.89 -9.08 -2.80
CA GLU A 22 3.02 -9.44 -1.38
C GLU A 22 1.70 -9.08 -0.70
N GLU A 23 1.05 -10.07 -0.07
CA GLU A 23 -0.35 -10.02 0.39
C GLU A 23 -0.63 -8.87 1.38
N LYS A 24 0.43 -8.13 1.76
CA LYS A 24 0.48 -7.07 2.75
C LYS A 24 0.66 -5.68 2.14
N GLU A 25 0.78 -5.54 0.83
CA GLU A 25 0.95 -4.25 0.17
C GLU A 25 -0.22 -3.84 -0.72
N CYS A 26 -0.46 -2.53 -0.81
CA CYS A 26 -1.44 -1.98 -1.74
C CYS A 26 -0.87 -1.93 -3.17
N VAL A 27 -1.53 -2.60 -4.13
CA VAL A 27 -1.13 -2.63 -5.56
C VAL A 27 -1.13 -1.26 -6.27
N VAL A 28 -1.72 -0.21 -5.68
CA VAL A 28 -1.76 1.13 -6.28
C VAL A 28 -0.55 1.96 -5.86
N CYS A 29 -0.16 1.90 -4.59
CA CYS A 29 0.91 2.72 -4.05
C CYS A 29 2.15 1.94 -3.62
N PHE A 30 2.14 0.61 -3.67
CA PHE A 30 3.25 -0.26 -3.28
C PHE A 30 3.76 0.03 -1.86
N ASN A 31 2.83 0.29 -0.94
CA ASN A 31 3.14 0.50 0.47
C ASN A 31 2.38 -0.55 1.29
N ASP A 32 2.98 -0.96 2.40
CA ASP A 32 2.37 -1.86 3.38
C ASP A 32 1.02 -1.34 3.90
N TYR A 33 0.09 -2.27 4.13
CA TYR A 33 -1.12 -2.01 4.87
C TYR A 33 -0.81 -1.80 6.36
N SER A 34 -1.59 -0.93 7.01
CA SER A 34 -1.44 -0.64 8.43
C SER A 34 -2.78 -0.43 9.12
N ARG A 35 -2.82 -0.58 10.45
CA ARG A 35 -4.06 -0.46 11.24
C ARG A 35 -4.62 0.97 11.36
N SER A 36 -3.82 1.99 11.02
CA SER A 36 -4.22 3.40 11.15
C SER A 36 -4.13 4.18 9.85
N GLY A 37 -2.95 4.18 9.21
CA GLY A 37 -2.67 5.05 8.05
C GLY A 37 -3.05 4.46 6.69
N ARG A 38 -2.99 3.13 6.53
CA ARG A 38 -3.20 2.44 5.25
C ARG A 38 -4.09 1.23 5.44
N VAL A 39 -5.29 1.44 5.97
CA VAL A 39 -6.26 0.38 6.22
C VAL A 39 -6.66 -0.33 4.91
N PRO A 40 -6.58 -1.67 4.83
CA PRO A 40 -6.98 -2.44 3.64
C PRO A 40 -8.50 -2.48 3.50
N ARG A 41 -9.05 -1.80 2.49
CA ARG A 41 -10.50 -1.70 2.24
C ARG A 41 -10.92 -2.49 1.01
N VAL A 42 -12.03 -3.20 1.12
CA VAL A 42 -12.58 -4.10 0.10
C VAL A 42 -13.64 -3.37 -0.72
N LEU A 43 -13.45 -3.31 -2.04
CA LEU A 43 -14.47 -2.85 -2.99
C LEU A 43 -15.57 -3.90 -3.15
N HIS A 44 -16.73 -3.55 -3.73
CA HIS A 44 -17.84 -4.49 -3.93
C HIS A 44 -17.49 -5.69 -4.83
N CYS A 45 -16.41 -5.60 -5.60
CA CYS A 45 -15.89 -6.69 -6.42
C CYS A 45 -14.93 -7.66 -5.68
N GLY A 46 -14.63 -7.41 -4.40
CA GLY A 46 -13.72 -8.23 -3.59
C GLY A 46 -12.25 -7.80 -3.61
N HIS A 47 -11.82 -6.96 -4.55
CA HIS A 47 -10.44 -6.45 -4.56
C HIS A 47 -10.18 -5.45 -3.44
N THR A 48 -8.96 -5.48 -2.91
CA THR A 48 -8.55 -4.70 -1.74
C THR A 48 -7.54 -3.60 -2.09
N PHE A 49 -7.72 -2.41 -1.53
CA PHE A 49 -6.83 -1.25 -1.71
C PHE A 49 -6.72 -0.47 -0.39
N CYS A 50 -5.65 0.29 -0.19
CA CYS A 50 -5.52 1.07 1.05
C CYS A 50 -6.47 2.29 1.01
N ALA A 51 -6.97 2.70 2.18
CA ALA A 51 -7.89 3.82 2.30
C ALA A 51 -7.40 5.12 1.60
N PRO A 52 -6.13 5.56 1.75
CA PRO A 52 -5.64 6.76 1.07
C PRO A 52 -5.70 6.67 -0.46
N CYS A 53 -5.43 5.49 -1.04
CA CYS A 53 -5.55 5.31 -2.49
C CYS A 53 -7.01 5.41 -2.94
N LEU A 54 -7.95 4.85 -2.18
CA LEU A 54 -9.37 4.97 -2.51
C LEU A 54 -9.87 6.42 -2.41
N GLU A 55 -9.34 7.21 -1.48
CA GLU A 55 -9.63 8.65 -1.37
C GLU A 55 -9.18 9.44 -2.60
N GLN A 56 -8.08 9.04 -3.23
CA GLN A 56 -7.56 9.70 -4.43
C GLN A 56 -8.27 9.25 -5.71
N LEU A 57 -8.87 8.05 -5.72
CA LEU A 57 -9.43 7.44 -6.93
C LEU A 57 -10.93 7.67 -7.11
N TYR A 58 -11.65 8.07 -6.06
CA TYR A 58 -13.11 8.22 -6.15
C TYR A 58 -13.52 9.52 -6.86
N GLN A 59 -14.75 9.52 -7.36
CA GLN A 59 -15.43 10.69 -7.90
C GLN A 59 -16.76 10.88 -7.18
N LEU A 60 -17.10 12.13 -6.85
CA LEU A 60 -18.42 12.49 -6.36
C LEU A 60 -19.39 12.59 -7.55
N LYS A 61 -20.45 11.79 -7.53
CA LYS A 61 -21.53 11.78 -8.53
C LYS A 61 -22.85 12.00 -7.82
N GLY A 62 -23.30 13.26 -7.77
CA GLY A 62 -24.47 13.66 -6.99
C GLY A 62 -24.23 13.43 -5.50
N SER A 63 -25.02 12.54 -4.88
CA SER A 63 -24.91 12.18 -3.47
C SER A 63 -24.11 10.90 -3.19
N LEU A 64 -23.39 10.39 -4.20
CA LEU A 64 -22.63 9.15 -4.12
C LEU A 64 -21.14 9.38 -4.38
N TYR A 65 -20.30 8.71 -3.60
CA TYR A 65 -18.90 8.51 -3.97
C TYR A 65 -18.79 7.24 -4.79
N CYS A 66 -18.17 7.30 -5.97
CA CYS A 66 -17.99 6.16 -6.85
C CYS A 66 -16.53 5.98 -7.23
N VAL A 67 -16.03 4.75 -7.18
CA VAL A 67 -14.67 4.38 -7.58
C VAL A 67 -14.72 3.19 -8.54
N SER A 68 -13.92 3.25 -9.60
CA SER A 68 -13.70 2.11 -10.51
C SER A 68 -12.52 1.30 -10.00
N CYS A 69 -12.69 -0.02 -9.88
CA CYS A 69 -11.62 -0.90 -9.44
C CYS A 69 -10.44 -0.88 -10.44
N PRO A 70 -9.20 -0.58 -9.98
CA PRO A 70 -8.01 -0.62 -10.85
C PRO A 70 -7.75 -1.99 -11.52
N LEU A 71 -8.19 -3.10 -10.91
CA LEU A 71 -7.91 -4.45 -11.38
C LEU A 71 -8.97 -4.97 -12.36
N CYS A 72 -10.26 -4.77 -12.07
CA CYS A 72 -11.35 -5.36 -12.86
C CYS A 72 -12.36 -4.34 -13.43
N ARG A 73 -12.15 -3.04 -13.19
CA ARG A 73 -13.02 -1.93 -13.64
C ARG A 73 -14.45 -1.95 -13.09
N TRP A 74 -14.77 -2.84 -12.14
CA TRP A 74 -16.06 -2.83 -11.45
C TRP A 74 -16.25 -1.53 -10.66
N ILE A 75 -17.46 -0.95 -10.72
CA ILE A 75 -17.78 0.31 -10.03
C ILE A 75 -18.38 0.02 -8.66
N THR A 76 -17.75 0.59 -7.63
CA THR A 76 -18.27 0.61 -6.25
C THR A 76 -18.78 2.01 -5.96
N CYS A 77 -20.03 2.14 -5.50
CA CYS A 77 -20.59 3.42 -5.08
C CYS A 77 -21.13 3.33 -3.65
N THR A 78 -20.88 4.36 -2.85
CA THR A 78 -21.37 4.51 -1.47
C THR A 78 -22.02 5.88 -1.27
N ARG A 79 -22.83 6.04 -0.23
CA ARG A 79 -23.44 7.33 0.10
C ARG A 79 -22.37 8.31 0.60
N ALA A 80 -22.42 9.55 0.12
CA ALA A 80 -21.53 10.62 0.56
C ALA A 80 -21.82 11.14 1.99
N SER A 81 -22.62 10.41 2.77
CA SER A 81 -22.83 10.66 4.20
C SER A 81 -21.65 10.20 5.06
N LEU A 82 -20.75 9.37 4.50
CA LEU A 82 -19.49 8.92 5.09
C LEU A 82 -18.37 9.12 4.07
N THR A 83 -17.10 9.08 4.50
CA THR A 83 -15.98 9.00 3.55
C THR A 83 -16.08 7.70 2.74
N LEU A 84 -15.62 7.71 1.48
CA LEU A 84 -15.66 6.50 0.65
C LEU A 84 -15.01 5.30 1.36
N PRO A 85 -13.76 5.37 1.89
CA PRO A 85 -13.15 4.22 2.55
C PRO A 85 -13.86 3.83 3.84
N GLY A 86 -14.43 4.79 4.57
CA GLY A 86 -15.15 4.54 5.81
C GLY A 86 -16.45 3.74 5.61
N ALA A 87 -17.04 3.82 4.41
CA ALA A 87 -18.21 3.03 4.04
C ALA A 87 -17.88 1.61 3.54
N LEU A 88 -16.59 1.27 3.37
CA LEU A 88 -16.14 0.00 2.82
C LEU A 88 -15.62 -0.94 3.91
N TRP A 89 -15.78 -2.23 3.66
CA TRP A 89 -15.35 -3.28 4.58
C TRP A 89 -13.82 -3.32 4.67
N VAL A 90 -13.30 -3.64 5.85
CA VAL A 90 -11.88 -3.94 6.02
C VAL A 90 -11.64 -5.38 5.58
N ASN A 91 -10.54 -5.64 4.86
CA ASN A 91 -10.11 -7.01 4.59
C ASN A 91 -9.54 -7.62 5.88
N MET A 92 -10.31 -8.51 6.51
CA MET A 92 -9.95 -9.10 7.80
C MET A 92 -8.74 -10.04 7.70
N GLU A 93 -8.59 -10.77 6.59
CA GLU A 93 -7.46 -11.69 6.39
C GLU A 93 -6.13 -10.94 6.39
N ILE A 94 -6.07 -9.80 5.69
CA ILE A 94 -4.91 -8.91 5.72
C ILE A 94 -4.77 -8.27 7.11
N TRP A 95 -5.88 -7.77 7.67
CA TRP A 95 -5.89 -7.06 8.95
C TRP A 95 -5.30 -7.88 10.11
N ASP A 96 -5.61 -9.17 10.14
CA ASP A 96 -5.14 -10.11 11.16
C ASP A 96 -3.64 -10.37 11.05
N GLN A 97 -3.06 -10.18 9.87
CA GLN A 97 -1.63 -10.35 9.61
C GLN A 97 -0.79 -9.06 9.78
N ILE A 98 -1.44 -7.90 9.96
CA ILE A 98 -0.73 -6.64 10.21
C ILE A 98 -0.11 -6.74 11.61
N VAL A 99 1.21 -6.76 11.68
CA VAL A 99 1.94 -6.62 12.94
C VAL A 99 1.79 -5.17 13.38
N GLU A 100 1.25 -4.96 14.57
CA GLU A 100 1.35 -3.65 15.22
C GLU A 100 2.83 -3.39 15.48
N ASP A 101 3.41 -2.44 14.75
CA ASP A 101 4.71 -1.90 15.08
C ASP A 101 4.56 -1.23 16.45
N ASN A 102 4.87 -1.96 17.52
CA ASN A 102 4.90 -1.47 18.87
C ASN A 102 6.12 -0.55 18.97
N GLY A 103 5.96 0.67 18.47
CA GLY A 103 7.01 1.64 18.18
C GLY A 103 8.25 1.51 19.06
N GLU A 104 9.18 0.66 18.62
CA GLU A 104 10.58 0.93 18.88
C GLU A 104 10.90 2.04 17.90
N GLU A 105 10.73 3.27 18.37
CA GLU A 105 11.34 4.45 17.79
C GLU A 105 12.77 4.06 17.42
N ARG A 106 12.99 3.83 16.13
CA ARG A 106 14.30 3.57 15.60
C ARG A 106 15.04 4.89 15.76
N VAL A 107 15.65 5.09 16.94
CA VAL A 107 16.68 6.10 17.15
C VAL A 107 17.69 5.82 16.05
N THR A 108 17.67 6.62 14.99
CA THR A 108 18.70 6.56 13.98
C THR A 108 20.01 6.81 14.71
N PRO A 109 20.98 5.88 14.71
CA PRO A 109 22.33 6.26 15.07
C PRO A 109 22.75 7.22 13.96
N SER A 110 22.72 8.52 14.24
CA SER A 110 23.42 9.51 13.42
C SER A 110 24.91 9.16 13.49
N ALA A 111 25.37 8.35 12.54
CA ALA A 111 26.79 8.10 12.32
C ALA A 111 27.35 9.19 11.39
N PRO A 112 28.69 9.40 11.33
CA PRO A 112 29.68 9.39 12.40
C PRO A 112 30.41 10.75 12.51
N MET A 113 31.11 10.93 13.62
CA MET A 113 32.20 11.89 13.86
C MET A 113 32.89 12.51 12.63
N GLU A 114 32.95 13.85 12.57
CA GLU A 114 34.02 14.56 11.87
C GLU A 114 34.97 15.19 12.90
N ASP A 115 36.19 14.71 12.86
CA ASP A 115 37.37 15.16 13.57
C ASP A 115 37.89 16.46 12.94
N LEU A 116 37.95 17.55 13.70
CA LEU A 116 38.86 18.66 13.44
C LEU A 116 39.50 19.09 14.75
N SER A 117 40.53 18.34 15.14
CA SER A 117 41.55 18.77 16.08
C SER A 117 42.33 20.00 15.59
N TYR A 118 42.47 20.99 16.48
CA TYR A 118 43.62 21.91 16.67
C TYR A 118 44.05 22.78 15.47
N THR A 119 44.04 24.12 15.55
CA THR A 119 45.07 24.90 16.26
C THR A 119 44.63 26.34 16.57
N GLU A 120 44.95 26.78 17.81
CA GLU A 120 45.65 28.03 18.12
C GLU A 120 44.93 29.37 17.80
N THR A 121 44.51 30.15 18.80
CA THR A 121 45.45 31.01 19.52
C THR A 121 44.86 31.54 20.82
N GLN A 122 45.71 31.52 21.82
CA GLN A 122 45.55 31.89 23.20
C GLN A 122 45.77 33.40 23.35
N LEU A 123 44.73 34.20 23.64
CA LEU A 123 44.88 35.59 24.09
C LEU A 123 43.73 36.00 25.02
N ILE A 124 43.79 35.58 26.29
CA ILE A 124 43.30 36.42 27.40
C ILE A 124 44.32 36.36 28.52
N GLN A 125 45.35 37.22 28.42
CA GLN A 125 46.05 37.77 29.57
C GLN A 125 46.62 39.14 29.19
N SER A 126 45.86 40.17 29.55
CA SER A 126 46.33 41.53 29.84
C SER A 126 45.22 42.18 30.70
N SER A 127 45.22 41.95 32.01
CA SER A 127 45.82 42.85 33.01
C SER A 127 45.13 44.21 33.05
N LEU A 128 44.18 44.38 33.98
CA LEU A 128 44.08 45.48 34.94
C LEU A 128 43.27 45.00 36.16
#